data_AF-A0A811UKJ0-F1
#
_entry.id   AF-A0A811UKJ0-F1
#
_cell.length_a   1.000
_cell.length_b   1.000
_cell.length_c   1.000
_cell.angle_alpha   90.00
_cell.angle_beta   90.00
_cell.angle_gamma   90.00
#
_symmetry.space_group_name_H-M   'P 1'
#
loop_
_entity.id
_entity.type
_entity.pdbx_description
1 polymer ?
#
loop_
_entity_poly.entity_id
_entity_poly.type
_entity_poly.pdbx_seq_one_letter_code
_entity_poly.pdbx_strand_id
1 'polypeptide(L)'
;MPFLGVGLGLLILTGSSCFVLGAFYEHCDFLRNLHELIQEDPYAFYIREKLYATVATAFNPNCLHRMPDSCSRMSEIMKYGFPGLDDIRVYSDFVLSYDRRNRVAHWVYEHLRAPCVKADGTNINRKECWYQPDMSVPSNFRANLTDYKNSGFDRGHLAAAGNHKCHQTHCNETFYLTNIAPQVGKGFNHDAWNQLEIYVRELTESYGSVYVCTGPLYKPKRQLVGIATYSEHTRPTDEKWCVEYEVIGENTVAVPTHFFKVILVESKMSGGHPYMEAYIMPNAPIGKNINIRNFLADIREIEHIAGLQFFNGIRRSFFFGTNYSTTPEIYNNFQ
;
A
#
# COMPACT_ATOMS: atom_id res chain seq x y z
N MET A 1 -4.77 -68.68 30.65
CA MET A 1 -5.47 -67.46 30.19
C MET A 1 -4.70 -66.15 30.47
N PRO A 2 -3.38 -65.98 30.18
CA PRO A 2 -2.74 -64.66 30.27
C PRO A 2 -2.55 -63.95 28.91
N PHE A 3 -2.63 -64.69 27.79
CA PHE A 3 -2.31 -64.17 26.46
C PHE A 3 -3.38 -63.23 25.85
N LEU A 4 -4.64 -63.33 26.28
CA LEU A 4 -5.73 -62.53 25.74
C LEU A 4 -5.66 -61.04 26.17
N GLY A 5 -5.20 -60.78 27.41
CA GLY A 5 -5.05 -59.42 27.94
C GLY A 5 -3.87 -58.65 27.33
N VAL A 6 -2.78 -59.36 27.01
CA VAL A 6 -1.60 -58.77 26.36
C VAL A 6 -1.91 -58.37 24.91
N GLY A 7 -2.65 -59.22 24.17
CA GLY A 7 -3.05 -58.92 22.79
C GLY A 7 -4.00 -57.72 22.67
N LEU A 8 -4.97 -57.59 23.58
CA LEU A 8 -5.89 -56.45 23.62
C LEU A 8 -5.16 -55.15 23.99
N GLY A 9 -4.24 -55.21 24.95
CA GLY A 9 -3.41 -54.06 25.33
C GLY A 9 -2.53 -53.56 24.19
N LEU A 10 -1.92 -54.47 23.42
CA LEU A 10 -1.13 -54.12 22.23
C LEU A 10 -1.99 -53.47 21.14
N LEU A 11 -3.20 -53.96 20.89
CA LEU A 11 -4.13 -53.38 19.90
C LEU A 11 -4.60 -51.97 20.30
N ILE A 12 -4.87 -51.73 21.58
CA ILE A 12 -5.26 -50.40 22.07
C ILE A 12 -4.08 -49.42 21.95
N LEU A 13 -2.86 -49.87 22.29
CA LEU A 13 -1.66 -49.05 22.17
C LEU A 13 -1.35 -48.71 20.72
N THR A 14 -1.40 -49.67 19.79
CA THR A 14 -1.16 -49.42 18.36
C THR A 14 -2.26 -48.55 17.76
N GLY A 15 -3.53 -48.81 18.05
CA GLY A 15 -4.64 -47.97 17.59
C GLY A 15 -4.53 -46.52 18.09
N SER A 16 -4.21 -46.34 19.38
CA SER A 16 -4.04 -45.00 19.97
C SER A 16 -2.83 -44.27 19.38
N SER A 17 -1.72 -44.97 19.18
CA SER A 17 -0.52 -44.36 18.58
C SER A 17 -0.71 -44.03 17.11
N CYS A 18 -1.39 -44.87 16.32
CA CYS A 18 -1.77 -44.55 14.94
C CYS A 18 -2.72 -43.35 14.88
N PHE A 19 -3.70 -43.24 15.78
CA PHE A 19 -4.60 -42.09 15.85
C PHE A 19 -3.84 -40.80 16.18
N VAL A 20 -2.98 -40.82 17.20
CA VAL A 20 -2.17 -39.66 17.60
C VAL A 20 -1.22 -39.24 16.47
N LEU A 21 -0.57 -40.18 15.79
CA LEU A 21 0.30 -39.89 14.64
C LEU A 21 -0.50 -39.34 13.45
N GLY A 22 -1.68 -39.88 13.18
CA GLY A 22 -2.60 -39.38 12.16
C GLY A 22 -3.02 -37.94 12.44
N ALA A 23 -3.51 -37.66 13.65
CA ALA A 23 -3.89 -36.31 14.08
C ALA A 23 -2.70 -35.33 14.03
N PHE A 24 -1.49 -35.78 14.38
CA PHE A 24 -0.27 -34.99 14.25
C PHE A 24 0.05 -34.65 12.79
N TYR A 25 -0.07 -35.63 11.88
CA TYR A 25 0.16 -35.42 10.46
C TYR A 25 -0.86 -34.46 9.85
N GLU A 26 -2.15 -34.67 10.11
CA GLU A 26 -3.23 -33.79 9.66
C GLU A 26 -3.04 -32.35 10.16
N HIS A 27 -2.60 -32.16 11.40
CA HIS A 27 -2.32 -30.84 11.95
C HIS A 27 -1.13 -30.15 11.25
N CYS A 28 -0.03 -30.87 11.06
CA CYS A 28 1.14 -30.36 10.34
C CYS A 28 0.79 -30.02 8.87
N ASP A 29 -0.03 -30.84 8.19
CA ASP A 29 -0.53 -30.58 6.84
C ASP A 29 -1.41 -29.32 6.78
N PHE A 30 -2.37 -29.21 7.69
CA PHE A 30 -3.22 -28.02 7.83
C PHE A 30 -2.40 -26.75 8.05
N LEU A 31 -1.41 -26.81 8.95
CA LEU A 31 -0.53 -25.68 9.24
C LEU A 31 0.26 -25.24 8.01
N ARG A 32 0.77 -26.17 7.20
CA ARG A 32 1.42 -25.86 5.93
C ARG A 32 0.46 -25.18 4.95
N ASN A 33 -0.72 -25.75 4.76
CA ASN A 33 -1.73 -25.18 3.85
C ASN A 33 -2.17 -23.77 4.31
N LEU A 34 -2.30 -23.56 5.63
CA LEU A 34 -2.60 -22.26 6.21
C LEU A 34 -1.46 -21.26 5.98
N HIS A 35 -0.21 -21.69 6.14
CA HIS A 35 0.95 -20.86 5.86
C HIS A 35 0.96 -20.43 4.39
N GLU A 36 0.77 -21.36 3.45
CA GLU A 36 0.66 -21.07 2.02
C GLU A 36 -0.47 -20.08 1.72
N LEU A 37 -1.66 -20.30 2.27
CA LEU A 37 -2.79 -19.37 2.12
C LEU A 37 -2.46 -17.95 2.63
N ILE A 38 -1.79 -17.84 3.78
CA ILE A 38 -1.36 -16.56 4.35
C ILE A 38 -0.31 -15.86 3.46
N GLN A 39 0.49 -16.62 2.72
CA GLN A 39 1.47 -16.07 1.79
C GLN A 39 0.85 -15.59 0.46
N GLU A 40 -0.29 -16.15 0.05
CA GLU A 40 -0.92 -15.84 -1.23
C GLU A 40 -2.10 -14.88 -1.11
N ASP A 41 -2.89 -14.97 -0.04
CA ASP A 41 -4.12 -14.19 0.13
C ASP A 41 -3.89 -12.97 1.05
N PRO A 42 -4.10 -11.73 0.57
CA PRO A 42 -3.86 -10.53 1.36
C PRO A 42 -4.78 -10.40 2.57
N TYR A 43 -6.00 -10.94 2.49
CA TYR A 43 -6.97 -10.90 3.59
C TYR A 43 -6.59 -11.90 4.68
N ALA A 44 -6.20 -13.12 4.30
CA ALA A 44 -5.64 -14.12 5.21
C ALA A 44 -4.37 -13.58 5.87
N PHE A 45 -3.49 -12.93 5.10
CA PHE A 45 -2.29 -12.29 5.63
C PHE A 45 -2.62 -11.20 6.66
N TYR A 46 -3.64 -10.38 6.40
CA TYR A 46 -4.08 -9.33 7.33
C TYR A 46 -4.54 -9.91 8.67
N ILE A 47 -5.26 -11.04 8.67
CA ILE A 47 -5.76 -11.70 9.89
C ILE A 47 -4.82 -12.80 10.43
N ARG A 48 -3.61 -12.95 9.89
CA ARG A 48 -2.69 -14.07 10.19
C ARG A 48 -2.44 -14.28 11.69
N GLU A 49 -2.32 -13.22 12.48
CA GLU A 49 -2.09 -13.32 13.92
C GLU A 49 -3.28 -14.01 14.61
N LYS A 50 -4.50 -13.72 14.18
CA LYS A 50 -5.72 -14.37 14.69
C LYS A 50 -5.81 -15.82 14.21
N LEU A 51 -5.45 -16.08 12.95
CA LEU A 51 -5.41 -17.44 12.39
C LEU A 51 -4.42 -18.31 13.15
N TYR A 52 -3.17 -17.86 13.30
CA TYR A 52 -2.15 -18.59 14.05
C TYR A 52 -2.50 -18.73 15.53
N ALA A 53 -3.05 -17.70 16.20
CA ALA A 53 -3.47 -17.82 17.60
C ALA A 53 -4.59 -18.85 17.79
N THR A 54 -5.54 -18.92 16.86
CA THR A 54 -6.62 -19.91 16.90
C THR A 54 -6.09 -21.33 16.78
N VAL A 55 -5.03 -21.53 15.99
CA VAL A 55 -4.46 -22.86 15.72
C VAL A 55 -3.43 -23.25 16.78
N ALA A 56 -2.65 -22.30 17.29
CA ALA A 56 -1.62 -22.52 18.31
C ALA A 56 -2.21 -22.93 19.67
N THR A 57 -3.45 -22.55 19.95
CA THR A 57 -4.17 -23.02 21.16
C THR A 57 -4.62 -24.48 21.04
N ALA A 58 -4.57 -25.06 19.84
CA ALA A 58 -5.07 -26.40 19.52
C ALA A 58 -3.95 -27.39 19.16
N PHE A 59 -2.88 -27.48 19.98
CA PHE A 59 -1.81 -28.50 19.94
C PHE A 59 -0.47 -28.13 19.22
N ASN A 60 0.45 -29.11 19.18
CA ASN A 60 1.92 -29.06 19.42
C ASN A 60 2.78 -28.02 18.63
N PRO A 61 3.63 -27.21 19.32
CA PRO A 61 4.51 -26.21 18.70
C PRO A 61 5.60 -26.77 17.76
N ASN A 62 5.89 -28.07 17.80
CA ASN A 62 6.93 -28.68 16.96
C ASN A 62 6.61 -28.67 15.46
N CYS A 63 5.34 -28.52 15.04
CA CYS A 63 4.98 -28.40 13.63
C CYS A 63 5.40 -27.04 13.03
N LEU A 64 5.45 -25.96 13.83
CA LEU A 64 5.89 -24.63 13.33
C LEU A 64 7.34 -24.64 12.87
N HIS A 65 8.21 -25.44 13.50
CA HIS A 65 9.63 -25.50 13.17
C HIS A 65 9.93 -26.12 11.80
N ARG A 66 8.93 -26.74 11.16
CA ARG A 66 9.01 -27.35 9.81
C ARG A 66 8.41 -26.48 8.70
N MET A 67 7.89 -25.30 9.02
CA MET A 67 7.40 -24.39 7.99
C MET A 67 8.56 -23.84 7.15
N PRO A 68 8.39 -23.66 5.84
CA PRO A 68 9.40 -23.02 5.01
C PRO A 68 9.64 -21.58 5.50
N ASP A 69 10.91 -21.18 5.58
CA ASP A 69 11.32 -19.82 5.98
C ASP A 69 11.00 -18.74 4.92
N SER A 70 10.54 -19.13 3.73
CA SER A 70 10.35 -18.21 2.61
C SER A 70 9.07 -17.40 2.75
N CYS A 71 9.21 -16.12 3.10
CA CYS A 71 8.15 -15.12 3.02
C CYS A 71 7.82 -14.79 1.55
N SER A 72 6.54 -14.63 1.23
CA SER A 72 6.09 -14.13 -0.08
C SER A 72 6.52 -12.68 -0.28
N ARG A 73 6.62 -12.25 -1.54
CA ARG A 73 6.92 -10.85 -1.84
C ARG A 73 5.86 -9.89 -1.28
N MET A 74 4.58 -10.28 -1.30
CA MET A 74 3.51 -9.52 -0.66
C MET A 74 3.76 -9.34 0.84
N SER A 75 4.09 -10.42 1.56
CA SER A 75 4.36 -10.34 3.01
C SER A 75 5.55 -9.45 3.34
N GLU A 76 6.56 -9.41 2.47
CA GLU A 76 7.68 -8.49 2.61
C GLU A 76 7.24 -7.05 2.41
N ILE A 77 6.44 -6.76 1.38
CA ILE A 77 5.94 -5.40 1.09
C ILE A 77 5.03 -4.91 2.21
N MET A 78 4.13 -5.78 2.67
CA MET A 78 3.09 -5.47 3.66
C MET A 78 3.52 -5.76 5.10
N LYS A 79 4.84 -5.81 5.36
CA LYS A 79 5.45 -6.02 6.68
C LYS A 79 4.80 -5.17 7.78
N TYR A 80 4.49 -3.91 7.46
CA TYR A 80 3.94 -2.93 8.39
C TYR A 80 2.41 -2.79 8.35
N GLY A 81 1.72 -3.73 7.72
CA GLY A 81 0.28 -3.78 7.63
C GLY A 81 -0.30 -3.02 6.45
N PHE A 82 -1.62 -3.14 6.30
CA PHE A 82 -2.38 -2.59 5.19
C PHE A 82 -3.00 -1.23 5.59
N PRO A 83 -2.84 -0.17 4.76
CA PRO A 83 -3.50 1.12 5.02
C PRO A 83 -5.02 1.06 5.05
N GLY A 84 -5.60 0.15 4.27
CA GLY A 84 -7.02 -0.18 4.15
C GLY A 84 -7.16 -1.52 3.42
N LEU A 85 -8.37 -2.06 3.24
CA LEU A 85 -8.58 -3.40 2.67
C LEU A 85 -9.53 -3.44 1.47
N ASP A 86 -9.91 -2.29 0.93
CA ASP A 86 -10.81 -2.23 -0.23
C ASP A 86 -10.10 -2.69 -1.51
N ASP A 87 -10.69 -3.64 -2.24
CA ASP A 87 -10.22 -4.18 -3.53
C ASP A 87 -8.69 -4.29 -3.66
N ILE A 88 -8.08 -5.16 -2.83
CA ILE A 88 -6.63 -5.37 -2.81
C ILE A 88 -6.19 -6.17 -4.04
N ARG A 89 -5.16 -5.69 -4.71
CA ARG A 89 -4.48 -6.42 -5.79
C ARG A 89 -2.99 -6.53 -5.47
N VAL A 90 -2.44 -7.69 -5.76
CA VAL A 90 -1.04 -8.02 -5.50
C VAL A 90 -0.36 -8.16 -6.86
N TYR A 91 0.61 -7.29 -7.13
CA TYR A 91 1.50 -7.40 -8.28
C TYR A 91 2.83 -8.00 -7.84
N SER A 92 3.70 -8.28 -8.81
CA SER A 92 4.97 -8.97 -8.57
C SER A 92 5.91 -8.23 -7.62
N ASP A 93 5.83 -6.90 -7.52
CA ASP A 93 6.76 -6.11 -6.70
C ASP A 93 6.13 -4.87 -6.01
N PHE A 94 4.80 -4.77 -6.03
CA PHE A 94 4.03 -3.77 -5.28
C PHE A 94 2.61 -4.29 -4.99
N VAL A 95 1.94 -3.68 -4.00
CA VAL A 95 0.55 -4.00 -3.64
C VAL A 95 -0.27 -2.73 -3.77
N LEU A 96 -1.52 -2.82 -4.24
CA LEU A 96 -2.43 -1.67 -4.24
C LEU A 96 -3.81 -2.03 -3.72
N SER A 97 -4.53 -0.99 -3.32
CA SER A 97 -5.97 -0.98 -3.09
C SER A 97 -6.62 -0.12 -4.16
N TYR A 98 -7.60 -0.66 -4.89
CA TYR A 98 -8.20 0.02 -6.04
C TYR A 98 -9.53 0.70 -5.69
N ASP A 99 -9.66 2.01 -5.96
CA ASP A 99 -10.91 2.73 -5.82
C ASP A 99 -11.74 2.56 -7.09
N ARG A 100 -12.64 1.57 -7.09
CA ARG A 100 -13.56 1.30 -8.21
C ARG A 100 -14.48 2.49 -8.54
N ARG A 101 -14.77 3.37 -7.58
CA ARG A 101 -15.60 4.57 -7.79
C ARG A 101 -14.82 5.67 -8.50
N ASN A 102 -13.56 5.87 -8.12
CA ASN A 102 -12.73 6.93 -8.72
C ASN A 102 -11.87 6.45 -9.90
N ARG A 103 -11.80 5.14 -10.13
CA ARG A 103 -11.03 4.49 -11.20
C ARG A 103 -9.52 4.74 -11.10
N VAL A 104 -9.03 5.01 -9.89
CA VAL A 104 -7.61 5.18 -9.51
C VAL A 104 -7.36 4.36 -8.24
N ALA A 105 -6.11 4.16 -7.81
CA ALA A 105 -5.87 3.49 -6.53
C ALA A 105 -6.30 4.37 -5.33
N HIS A 106 -6.76 3.75 -4.25
CA HIS A 106 -6.78 4.38 -2.93
C HIS A 106 -5.36 4.62 -2.44
N TRP A 107 -4.51 3.62 -2.60
CA TRP A 107 -3.09 3.65 -2.26
C TRP A 107 -2.34 2.54 -2.99
N VAL A 108 -1.04 2.75 -3.14
CA VAL A 108 -0.07 1.78 -3.64
C VAL A 108 1.09 1.70 -2.64
N TYR A 109 1.55 0.50 -2.35
CA TYR A 109 2.56 0.20 -1.36
C TYR A 109 3.73 -0.54 -1.99
N GLU A 110 4.93 -0.02 -1.76
CA GLU A 110 6.18 -0.54 -2.31
C GLU A 110 7.17 -0.78 -1.17
N HIS A 111 7.94 -1.86 -1.26
CA HIS A 111 9.14 -2.08 -0.45
C HIS A 111 10.35 -2.02 -1.38
N LEU A 112 11.05 -0.90 -1.35
CA LEU A 112 12.21 -0.64 -2.17
C LEU A 112 13.46 -1.21 -1.54
N ARG A 113 14.25 -1.88 -2.36
CA ARG A 113 15.51 -2.52 -1.99
C ARG A 113 16.63 -1.91 -2.82
N ALA A 114 17.75 -1.55 -2.19
CA ALA A 114 18.87 -0.88 -2.86
C ALA A 114 19.31 -1.56 -4.19
N PRO A 115 19.42 -2.89 -4.29
CA PRO A 115 19.78 -3.55 -5.55
C PRO A 115 18.76 -3.32 -6.68
N CYS A 116 17.48 -3.13 -6.35
CA CYS A 116 16.40 -2.96 -7.33
C CYS A 116 16.23 -1.53 -7.84
N VAL A 117 16.75 -0.52 -7.13
CA VAL A 117 16.67 0.89 -7.55
C VAL A 117 17.95 1.36 -8.27
N LYS A 118 19.12 0.83 -7.87
CA LYS A 118 20.46 1.16 -8.37
C LYS A 118 20.82 0.60 -9.74
N ALA A 119 19.93 -0.19 -10.33
CA ALA A 119 20.16 -0.96 -11.53
C ALA A 119 20.42 -0.07 -12.78
N ASP A 120 21.63 0.49 -12.86
CA ASP A 120 22.23 1.09 -14.03
C ASP A 120 23.01 -0.03 -14.74
N GLY A 121 22.28 -0.92 -15.42
CA GLY A 121 22.85 -2.11 -16.05
C GLY A 121 21.93 -3.34 -16.11
N THR A 122 20.71 -3.25 -15.58
CA THR A 122 19.72 -4.33 -15.78
C THR A 122 19.18 -4.31 -17.20
N ASN A 123 18.90 -5.49 -17.77
CA ASN A 123 18.20 -5.68 -19.05
C ASN A 123 16.72 -5.19 -19.04
N ILE A 124 16.38 -4.20 -18.21
CA ILE A 124 15.03 -3.65 -18.13
C ILE A 124 14.92 -2.51 -19.13
N ASN A 125 14.02 -2.68 -20.10
CA ASN A 125 13.73 -1.68 -21.09
C ASN A 125 12.37 -1.03 -20.80
N ARG A 126 12.37 0.15 -20.16
CA ARG A 126 11.14 0.92 -19.91
C ARG A 126 10.39 1.26 -21.21
N LYS A 127 11.08 1.33 -22.36
CA LYS A 127 10.45 1.62 -23.66
C LYS A 127 9.61 0.45 -24.19
N GLU A 128 9.80 -0.74 -23.65
CA GLU A 128 8.99 -1.93 -23.96
C GLU A 128 7.76 -2.05 -23.05
N CYS A 129 7.60 -1.17 -22.06
CA CYS A 129 6.41 -1.11 -21.22
C CYS A 129 5.31 -0.28 -21.90
N TRP A 130 4.09 -0.80 -21.90
CA TRP A 130 2.93 -0.17 -22.53
C TRP A 130 1.84 0.05 -21.50
N TYR A 131 1.29 1.26 -21.46
CA TYR A 131 0.10 1.52 -20.66
C TYR A 131 -1.05 0.65 -21.15
N GLN A 132 -1.70 -0.05 -20.22
CA GLN A 132 -2.80 -0.95 -20.54
C GLN A 132 -3.83 -1.01 -19.42
N PRO A 133 -5.13 -1.16 -19.73
CA PRO A 133 -6.15 -1.44 -18.72
C PRO A 133 -5.86 -2.77 -18.01
N ASP A 134 -6.15 -2.85 -16.71
CA ASP A 134 -6.08 -4.11 -15.97
C ASP A 134 -7.37 -4.92 -16.23
N MET A 135 -7.24 -6.03 -16.96
CA MET A 135 -8.37 -6.88 -17.35
C MET A 135 -9.01 -7.62 -16.17
N SER A 136 -8.33 -7.70 -15.03
CA SER A 136 -8.87 -8.31 -13.82
C SER A 136 -9.82 -7.38 -13.04
N VAL A 137 -9.92 -6.09 -13.42
CA VAL A 137 -10.94 -5.16 -12.90
C VAL A 137 -12.19 -5.26 -13.79
N PRO A 138 -13.41 -5.41 -13.25
CA PRO A 138 -14.63 -5.40 -14.07
C PRO A 138 -14.76 -4.12 -14.91
N SER A 139 -15.27 -4.23 -16.13
CA SER A 139 -15.24 -3.14 -17.12
C SER A 139 -15.93 -1.84 -16.66
N ASN A 140 -16.98 -1.93 -15.86
CA ASN A 140 -17.70 -0.78 -15.29
C ASN A 140 -16.90 0.05 -14.26
N PHE A 141 -15.77 -0.49 -13.80
CA PHE A 141 -14.86 0.16 -12.85
C PHE A 141 -13.47 0.39 -13.43
N ARG A 142 -13.25 0.13 -14.72
CA ARG A 142 -11.91 0.12 -15.32
C ARG A 142 -11.62 1.42 -16.07
N ALA A 143 -10.49 2.04 -15.77
CA ALA A 143 -9.95 3.12 -16.59
C ALA A 143 -9.41 2.59 -17.93
N ASN A 144 -9.54 3.40 -18.99
CA ASN A 144 -9.04 3.12 -20.33
C ASN A 144 -8.10 4.22 -20.82
N LEU A 145 -7.29 3.90 -21.83
CA LEU A 145 -6.36 4.86 -22.44
C LEU A 145 -7.08 6.06 -23.07
N THR A 146 -8.32 5.86 -23.52
CA THR A 146 -9.16 6.91 -24.10
C THR A 146 -9.56 7.97 -23.08
N ASP A 147 -9.65 7.62 -21.78
CA ASP A 147 -10.02 8.59 -20.73
C ASP A 147 -8.93 9.65 -20.52
N TYR A 148 -7.66 9.25 -20.72
CA TYR A 148 -6.51 10.13 -20.60
C TYR A 148 -6.16 10.84 -21.90
N LYS A 149 -6.71 10.39 -23.04
CA LYS A 149 -6.39 10.97 -24.34
C LYS A 149 -7.01 12.37 -24.43
N ASN A 150 -6.18 13.39 -24.67
CA ASN A 150 -6.60 14.79 -24.77
C ASN A 150 -7.28 15.36 -23.51
N SER A 151 -7.10 14.73 -22.34
CA SER A 151 -7.67 15.23 -21.08
C SER A 151 -6.91 16.44 -20.50
N GLY A 152 -5.67 16.68 -20.96
CA GLY A 152 -4.77 17.67 -20.37
C GLY A 152 -3.94 17.12 -19.19
N PHE A 153 -4.17 15.86 -18.79
CA PHE A 153 -3.44 15.18 -17.73
C PHE A 153 -2.56 14.05 -18.26
N ASP A 154 -1.43 13.85 -17.62
CA ASP A 154 -0.60 12.68 -17.81
C ASP A 154 -1.18 11.45 -17.13
N ARG A 155 -0.74 10.29 -17.61
CA ARG A 155 -0.87 9.00 -16.92
C ARG A 155 0.21 8.92 -15.84
N GLY A 156 -0.04 9.56 -14.70
CA GLY A 156 0.87 9.64 -13.57
C GLY A 156 0.92 8.33 -12.78
N HIS A 157 2.13 7.79 -12.57
CA HIS A 157 2.33 6.56 -11.81
C HIS A 157 2.22 6.82 -10.30
N LEU A 158 1.64 5.88 -9.55
CA LEU A 158 1.68 5.86 -8.08
C LEU A 158 2.89 5.04 -7.59
N ALA A 159 2.98 3.76 -7.96
CA ALA A 159 4.22 3.00 -7.95
C ALA A 159 5.03 3.33 -9.20
N ALA A 160 6.18 3.99 -9.01
CA ALA A 160 6.95 4.53 -10.12
C ALA A 160 7.76 3.43 -10.81
N ALA A 161 7.73 3.35 -12.14
CA ALA A 161 8.50 2.36 -12.91
C ALA A 161 10.00 2.32 -12.55
N GLY A 162 10.58 3.48 -12.19
CA GLY A 162 11.98 3.60 -11.77
C GLY A 162 12.32 2.89 -10.46
N ASN A 163 11.33 2.49 -9.68
CA ASN A 163 11.48 1.76 -8.42
C ASN A 163 11.60 0.24 -8.62
N HIS A 164 11.18 -0.26 -9.79
CA HIS A 164 10.96 -1.68 -10.07
C HIS A 164 11.88 -2.20 -11.19
N LYS A 165 13.20 -2.01 -11.03
CA LYS A 165 14.19 -2.38 -12.08
C LYS A 165 14.81 -3.77 -11.90
N CYS A 166 14.37 -4.57 -10.93
CA CYS A 166 14.92 -5.91 -10.71
C CYS A 166 14.47 -6.95 -11.76
N HIS A 167 13.31 -6.74 -12.41
CA HIS A 167 12.79 -7.64 -13.43
C HIS A 167 11.85 -6.89 -14.39
N GLN A 168 11.78 -7.30 -15.68
CA GLN A 168 10.99 -6.59 -16.69
C GLN A 168 9.50 -6.64 -16.34
N THR A 169 9.01 -7.77 -15.84
CA THR A 169 7.63 -7.90 -15.34
C THR A 169 7.30 -6.89 -14.25
N HIS A 170 8.20 -6.66 -13.29
CA HIS A 170 7.95 -5.70 -12.21
C HIS A 170 7.74 -4.30 -12.78
N CYS A 171 8.58 -3.90 -13.74
CA CYS A 171 8.45 -2.64 -14.45
C CYS A 171 7.17 -2.58 -15.30
N ASN A 172 6.86 -3.63 -16.07
CA ASN A 172 5.68 -3.71 -16.93
C ASN A 172 4.38 -3.52 -16.14
N GLU A 173 4.27 -4.15 -14.96
CA GLU A 173 3.06 -4.10 -14.15
C GLU A 173 2.76 -2.70 -13.60
N THR A 174 3.78 -1.83 -13.47
CA THR A 174 3.55 -0.42 -13.10
C THR A 174 2.77 0.36 -14.15
N PHE A 175 2.69 -0.11 -15.39
CA PHE A 175 1.97 0.53 -16.49
C PHE A 175 0.49 0.10 -16.58
N TYR A 176 0.01 -0.74 -15.66
CA TYR A 176 -1.44 -0.97 -15.54
C TYR A 176 -2.16 0.29 -15.09
N LEU A 177 -3.29 0.61 -15.73
CA LEU A 177 -4.06 1.82 -15.42
C LEU A 177 -4.66 1.84 -14.01
N THR A 178 -4.69 0.71 -13.31
CA THR A 178 -4.99 0.62 -11.87
C THR A 178 -3.96 1.34 -10.99
N ASN A 179 -2.71 1.43 -11.44
CA ASN A 179 -1.61 2.15 -10.80
C ASN A 179 -1.51 3.63 -11.26
N ILE A 180 -2.43 4.08 -12.12
CA ILE A 180 -2.35 5.39 -12.77
C ILE A 180 -3.43 6.32 -12.22
N ALA A 181 -3.05 7.56 -11.98
CA ALA A 181 -3.98 8.65 -11.70
C ALA A 181 -3.69 9.85 -12.63
N PRO A 182 -4.70 10.68 -12.96
CA PRO A 182 -4.50 11.91 -13.72
C PRO A 182 -3.59 12.88 -12.95
N GLN A 183 -2.44 13.19 -13.54
CA GLN A 183 -1.47 14.13 -12.97
C GLN A 183 -1.21 15.29 -13.92
N VAL A 184 -1.06 16.49 -13.38
CA VAL A 184 -0.53 17.61 -14.16
C VAL A 184 0.86 17.25 -14.66
N GLY A 185 1.12 17.42 -15.95
CA GLY A 185 2.39 16.99 -16.55
C GLY A 185 3.56 17.88 -16.18
N LYS A 186 3.73 18.96 -16.94
CA LYS A 186 4.81 19.92 -16.72
C LYS A 186 4.61 20.68 -15.40
N GLY A 187 5.66 20.76 -14.61
CA GLY A 187 5.67 21.37 -13.27
C GLY A 187 5.26 20.41 -12.16
N PHE A 188 4.74 19.22 -12.46
CA PHE A 188 4.33 18.25 -11.44
C PHE A 188 4.85 16.84 -11.76
N ASN A 189 4.13 16.01 -12.53
CA ASN A 189 4.51 14.62 -12.84
C ASN A 189 5.94 14.51 -13.40
N HIS A 190 6.29 15.35 -14.39
CA HIS A 190 7.61 15.34 -15.03
C HIS A 190 8.72 15.97 -14.17
N ASP A 191 8.35 16.76 -13.16
CA ASP A 191 9.25 17.65 -12.44
C ASP A 191 9.17 17.38 -10.93
N ALA A 192 8.31 18.09 -10.21
CA ALA A 192 8.25 18.08 -8.75
C ALA A 192 7.97 16.70 -8.14
N TRP A 193 7.03 15.97 -8.71
CA TRP A 193 6.67 14.63 -8.25
C TRP A 193 7.82 13.66 -8.51
N ASN A 194 8.43 13.70 -9.69
CA ASN A 194 9.61 12.91 -10.02
C ASN A 194 10.81 13.23 -9.12
N GLN A 195 11.01 14.49 -8.70
CA GLN A 195 12.05 14.82 -7.71
C GLN A 195 11.81 14.12 -6.37
N LEU A 196 10.55 14.08 -5.90
CA LEU A 196 10.20 13.32 -4.70
C LEU A 196 10.45 11.82 -4.91
N GLU A 197 10.12 11.26 -6.08
CA GLU A 197 10.41 9.86 -6.40
C GLU A 197 11.92 9.56 -6.44
N ILE A 198 12.74 10.46 -6.98
CA ILE A 198 14.21 10.36 -6.95
C ILE A 198 14.68 10.33 -5.49
N TYR A 199 14.18 11.24 -4.65
CA TYR A 199 14.54 11.29 -3.23
C TYR A 199 14.23 9.98 -2.50
N VAL A 200 13.07 9.35 -2.73
CA VAL A 200 12.76 8.03 -2.13
C VAL A 200 13.76 6.95 -2.58
N ARG A 201 14.20 6.98 -3.84
CA ARG A 201 15.25 6.06 -4.32
C ARG A 201 16.59 6.34 -3.65
N GLU A 202 17.00 7.61 -3.51
CA GLU A 202 18.23 7.99 -2.80
C GLU A 202 18.22 7.56 -1.32
N LEU A 203 17.08 7.67 -0.64
CA LEU A 203 16.89 7.09 0.70
C LEU A 203 17.11 5.59 0.67
N THR A 204 16.55 4.89 -0.32
CA THR A 204 16.73 3.45 -0.47
C THR A 204 18.19 3.07 -0.68
N GLU A 205 18.94 3.84 -1.47
CA GLU A 205 20.37 3.61 -1.65
C GLU A 205 21.18 3.84 -0.37
N SER A 206 20.77 4.84 0.41
CA SER A 206 21.43 5.24 1.65
C SER A 206 21.12 4.32 2.82
N TYR A 207 19.90 3.77 2.91
CA TYR A 207 19.40 2.98 4.04
C TYR A 207 19.16 1.50 3.72
N GLY A 208 19.19 1.12 2.44
CA GLY A 208 19.10 -0.28 1.99
C GLY A 208 17.67 -0.75 1.76
N SER A 209 16.76 -0.42 2.68
CA SER A 209 15.36 -0.85 2.70
C SER A 209 14.46 0.34 3.06
N VAL A 210 13.50 0.64 2.18
CA VAL A 210 12.54 1.74 2.36
C VAL A 210 11.15 1.26 1.95
N TYR A 211 10.15 1.60 2.75
CA TYR A 211 8.76 1.32 2.47
C TYR A 211 8.08 2.63 2.09
N VAL A 212 7.29 2.63 1.02
CA VAL A 212 6.58 3.84 0.60
C VAL A 212 5.14 3.50 0.26
N CYS A 213 4.23 4.25 0.85
CA CYS A 213 2.82 4.27 0.50
C CYS A 213 2.51 5.54 -0.28
N THR A 214 2.01 5.41 -1.51
CA THR A 214 1.67 6.52 -2.40
C THR A 214 0.17 6.49 -2.70
N GLY A 215 -0.50 7.63 -2.72
CA GLY A 215 -1.92 7.67 -3.11
C GLY A 215 -2.45 9.07 -3.42
N PRO A 216 -3.65 9.15 -4.02
CA PRO A 216 -4.36 10.41 -4.25
C PRO A 216 -5.02 10.96 -2.98
N LEU A 217 -5.27 12.27 -2.95
CA LEU A 217 -6.12 12.94 -1.96
C LEU A 217 -7.13 13.87 -2.64
N TYR A 218 -8.29 13.99 -2.03
CA TYR A 218 -9.35 14.92 -2.39
C TYR A 218 -9.57 15.89 -1.23
N LYS A 219 -8.69 16.90 -1.11
CA LYS A 219 -8.69 17.83 0.03
C LYS A 219 -9.88 18.78 -0.05
N PRO A 220 -10.57 19.05 1.08
CA PRO A 220 -11.63 20.04 1.11
C PRO A 220 -11.06 21.45 1.01
N LYS A 221 -11.83 22.37 0.40
CA LYS A 221 -11.56 23.81 0.36
C LYS A 221 -12.80 24.58 0.82
N ARG A 222 -12.62 25.75 1.42
CA ARG A 222 -13.73 26.66 1.69
C ARG A 222 -14.18 27.32 0.39
N GLN A 223 -15.48 27.30 0.14
CA GLN A 223 -16.07 27.92 -1.04
C GLN A 223 -17.35 28.67 -0.65
N LEU A 224 -17.56 29.82 -1.28
CA LEU A 224 -18.80 30.59 -1.14
C LEU A 224 -19.99 29.75 -1.64
N VAL A 225 -21.06 29.76 -0.85
CA VAL A 225 -22.32 29.06 -1.17
C VAL A 225 -22.94 29.70 -2.41
N GLY A 226 -22.86 28.98 -3.53
CA GLY A 226 -23.55 29.36 -4.78
C GLY A 226 -25.06 29.07 -4.72
N ILE A 227 -25.79 29.64 -5.69
CA ILE A 227 -27.26 29.57 -5.82
C ILE A 227 -27.80 28.12 -5.81
N ALA A 228 -27.00 27.11 -6.18
CA ALA A 228 -27.43 25.71 -6.23
C ALA A 228 -27.42 24.96 -4.88
N THR A 229 -26.99 25.61 -3.78
CA THR A 229 -26.81 24.96 -2.46
C THR A 229 -27.60 25.64 -1.33
N TYR A 230 -28.72 26.29 -1.66
CA TYR A 230 -29.63 26.86 -0.66
C TYR A 230 -30.22 25.75 0.21
N SER A 231 -29.73 25.65 1.44
CA SER A 231 -30.52 25.17 2.58
C SER A 231 -31.19 26.38 3.20
N GLU A 232 -32.41 26.24 3.73
CA GLU A 232 -33.21 27.31 4.38
C GLU A 232 -32.43 28.14 5.43
N HIS A 233 -31.31 27.61 5.93
CA HIS A 233 -30.48 28.24 6.96
C HIS A 233 -29.15 28.83 6.45
N THR A 234 -28.93 28.99 5.14
CA THR A 234 -27.64 29.43 4.58
C THR A 234 -27.73 30.79 3.91
N ARG A 235 -26.84 31.73 4.26
CA ARG A 235 -26.73 33.02 3.56
C ARG A 235 -25.81 32.86 2.34
N PRO A 236 -26.03 33.65 1.26
CA PRO A 236 -25.18 33.64 0.05
C PRO A 236 -23.71 34.04 0.30
N THR A 237 -23.39 34.57 1.49
CA THR A 237 -22.05 34.96 1.91
C THR A 237 -21.33 33.91 2.73
N ASP A 238 -21.99 32.80 3.07
CA ASP A 238 -21.40 31.78 3.93
C ASP A 238 -20.38 30.96 3.13
N GLU A 239 -19.22 30.70 3.73
CA GLU A 239 -18.23 29.77 3.19
C GLU A 239 -18.44 28.38 3.79
N LYS A 240 -18.71 27.39 2.94
CA LYS A 240 -18.81 25.98 3.33
C LYS A 240 -17.60 25.18 2.86
N TRP A 241 -17.29 24.13 3.61
CA TRP A 241 -16.31 23.13 3.20
C TRP A 241 -16.89 22.28 2.07
N CYS A 242 -16.19 22.24 0.93
CA CYS A 242 -16.55 21.47 -0.24
C CYS A 242 -15.35 20.65 -0.72
N VAL A 243 -15.61 19.47 -1.26
CA VAL A 243 -14.62 18.69 -2.02
C VAL A 243 -15.06 18.72 -3.48
N GLU A 244 -14.22 19.27 -4.33
CA GLU A 244 -14.48 19.42 -5.76
C GLU A 244 -13.25 18.96 -6.54
N TYR A 245 -13.49 18.15 -7.56
CA TYR A 245 -12.44 17.65 -8.45
C TYR A 245 -13.03 17.32 -9.82
N GLU A 246 -12.19 17.41 -10.84
CA GLU A 246 -12.53 17.06 -12.21
C GLU A 246 -12.61 15.53 -12.36
N VAL A 247 -13.46 15.06 -13.28
CA VAL A 247 -13.45 13.67 -13.77
C VAL A 247 -13.21 13.69 -15.27
N ILE A 248 -12.33 12.80 -15.77
CA ILE A 248 -11.95 12.74 -17.19
C ILE A 248 -12.45 11.46 -17.86
N GLY A 249 -12.71 11.56 -19.16
CA GLY A 249 -13.14 10.43 -19.99
C GLY A 249 -14.57 9.96 -19.72
N GLU A 250 -15.01 9.01 -20.54
CA GLU A 250 -16.35 8.40 -20.42
C GLU A 250 -16.47 7.54 -19.16
N ASN A 251 -15.35 6.99 -18.68
CA ASN A 251 -15.32 6.20 -17.45
C ASN A 251 -15.25 7.06 -16.17
N THR A 252 -15.27 8.39 -16.30
CA THR A 252 -15.28 9.34 -15.17
C THR A 252 -14.13 9.11 -14.18
N VAL A 253 -12.90 9.03 -14.71
CA VAL A 253 -11.69 8.85 -13.89
C VAL A 253 -11.44 10.13 -13.09
N ALA A 254 -11.38 10.01 -11.77
CA ALA A 254 -11.22 11.17 -10.91
C ALA A 254 -9.81 11.77 -11.02
N VAL A 255 -9.73 13.10 -11.07
CA VAL A 255 -8.49 13.88 -11.02
C VAL A 255 -8.21 14.27 -9.56
N PRO A 256 -7.21 13.68 -8.89
CA PRO A 256 -6.92 14.02 -7.50
C PRO A 256 -6.52 15.48 -7.34
N THR A 257 -6.92 16.10 -6.22
CA THR A 257 -6.50 17.47 -5.90
C THR A 257 -5.04 17.52 -5.47
N HIS A 258 -4.57 16.47 -4.79
CA HIS A 258 -3.22 16.32 -4.26
C HIS A 258 -2.82 14.86 -4.34
N PHE A 259 -1.53 14.60 -4.15
CA PHE A 259 -0.99 13.27 -3.93
C PHE A 259 -0.18 13.24 -2.65
N PHE A 260 -0.09 12.08 -2.03
CA PHE A 260 0.73 11.86 -0.86
C PHE A 260 1.79 10.79 -1.08
N LYS A 261 2.90 10.89 -0.33
CA LYS A 261 3.79 9.76 -0.04
C LYS A 261 4.03 9.69 1.46
N VAL A 262 3.82 8.52 2.05
CA VAL A 262 4.29 8.20 3.40
C VAL A 262 5.44 7.22 3.27
N ILE A 263 6.62 7.63 3.70
CA ILE A 263 7.89 6.92 3.54
C ILE A 263 8.33 6.45 4.92
N LEU A 264 8.65 5.16 5.05
CA LEU A 264 9.27 4.59 6.23
C LEU A 264 10.66 4.07 5.87
N VAL A 265 11.64 4.51 6.64
CA VAL A 265 13.05 4.18 6.45
C VAL A 265 13.51 3.32 7.63
N GLU A 266 14.02 2.13 7.34
CA GLU A 266 14.59 1.26 8.37
C GLU A 266 15.98 1.76 8.76
N SER A 267 16.26 1.77 10.07
CA SER A 267 17.59 2.17 10.55
C SER A 267 18.64 1.11 10.21
N LYS A 268 19.80 1.55 9.73
CA LYS A 268 20.97 0.69 9.56
C LYS A 268 21.70 0.37 10.86
N MET A 269 21.41 1.11 11.94
CA MET A 269 22.05 0.90 13.23
C MET A 269 21.41 -0.30 13.93
N SER A 270 22.24 -1.17 14.51
CA SER A 270 21.73 -2.27 15.35
C SER A 270 20.90 -1.70 16.51
N GLY A 271 19.62 -2.09 16.59
CA GLY A 271 18.66 -1.58 17.57
C GLY A 271 18.06 -0.20 17.25
N GLY A 272 18.37 0.40 16.10
CA GLY A 272 17.76 1.65 15.66
C GLY A 272 16.29 1.45 15.29
N HIS A 273 15.42 2.37 15.74
CA HIS A 273 14.02 2.35 15.34
C HIS A 273 13.85 2.95 13.94
N PRO A 274 12.90 2.45 13.13
CA PRO A 274 12.57 3.06 11.85
C PRO A 274 11.99 4.46 12.05
N TYR A 275 12.17 5.33 11.06
CA TYR A 275 11.58 6.67 11.04
C TYR A 275 10.67 6.86 9.84
N MET A 276 9.79 7.86 9.90
CA MET A 276 8.83 8.15 8.85
C MET A 276 8.88 9.59 8.40
N GLU A 277 8.64 9.80 7.11
CA GLU A 277 8.40 11.10 6.50
C GLU A 277 7.10 11.04 5.69
N ALA A 278 6.36 12.14 5.67
CA ALA A 278 5.14 12.24 4.90
C ALA A 278 5.17 13.52 4.05
N TYR A 279 4.67 13.41 2.83
CA TYR A 279 4.61 14.51 1.88
C TYR A 279 3.19 14.62 1.31
N ILE A 280 2.70 15.85 1.16
CA ILE A 280 1.47 16.16 0.41
C ILE A 280 1.82 17.20 -0.64
N MET A 281 1.61 16.87 -1.91
CA MET A 281 1.87 17.78 -3.02
C MET A 281 0.59 18.06 -3.82
N PRO A 282 0.29 19.34 -4.16
CA PRO A 282 -0.86 19.66 -4.99
C PRO A 282 -0.67 19.15 -6.41
N ASN A 283 -1.75 18.63 -7.01
CA ASN A 283 -1.77 18.22 -8.42
C ASN A 283 -1.86 19.46 -9.32
N ALA A 284 -0.80 20.27 -9.33
CA ALA A 284 -0.73 21.56 -10.00
C ALA A 284 0.72 21.87 -10.38
N PRO A 285 0.98 22.76 -11.37
CA PRO A 285 2.34 23.13 -11.71
C PRO A 285 3.07 23.76 -10.51
N ILE A 286 4.25 23.24 -10.17
CA ILE A 286 5.12 23.75 -9.10
C ILE A 286 6.32 24.46 -9.73
N GLY A 287 6.71 25.62 -9.15
CA GLY A 287 7.77 26.49 -9.69
C GLY A 287 9.15 25.81 -9.75
N LYS A 288 10.07 26.33 -10.57
CA LYS A 288 11.34 25.64 -10.95
C LYS A 288 12.33 25.34 -9.81
N ASN A 289 12.37 26.13 -8.74
CA ASN A 289 13.31 25.95 -7.62
C ASN A 289 12.67 25.12 -6.49
N ILE A 290 12.31 23.88 -6.84
CA ILE A 290 11.54 22.99 -5.99
C ILE A 290 12.40 22.55 -4.81
N ASN A 291 11.94 22.81 -3.60
CA ASN A 291 12.44 22.17 -2.40
C ASN A 291 11.36 21.22 -1.88
N ILE A 292 11.57 19.92 -2.05
CA ILE A 292 10.57 18.90 -1.65
C ILE A 292 10.22 18.99 -0.15
N ARG A 293 11.11 19.51 0.70
CA ARG A 293 10.85 19.67 2.14
C ARG A 293 9.72 20.66 2.45
N ASN A 294 9.39 21.55 1.52
CA ASN A 294 8.26 22.47 1.68
C ASN A 294 6.91 21.74 1.64
N PHE A 295 6.89 20.47 1.21
CA PHE A 295 5.70 19.63 1.12
C PHE A 295 5.63 18.58 2.23
N LEU A 296 6.53 18.64 3.23
CA LEU A 296 6.44 17.80 4.42
C LEU A 296 5.10 18.04 5.11
N ALA A 297 4.43 16.95 5.45
CA ALA A 297 3.11 16.97 6.07
C ALA A 297 3.08 16.06 7.29
N ASP A 298 2.09 16.29 8.16
CA ASP A 298 1.80 15.37 9.24
C ASP A 298 1.15 14.09 8.68
N ILE A 299 1.65 12.92 9.08
CA ILE A 299 1.05 11.63 8.70
C ILE A 299 -0.43 11.60 9.12
N ARG A 300 -0.78 12.19 10.27
CA ARG A 300 -2.16 12.28 10.78
C ARG A 300 -3.06 13.04 9.81
N GLU A 301 -2.53 14.00 9.08
CA GLU A 301 -3.30 14.72 8.07
C GLU A 301 -3.65 13.81 6.89
N ILE A 302 -2.68 13.01 6.43
CA ILE A 302 -2.92 12.03 5.38
C ILE A 302 -3.92 10.96 5.86
N GLU A 303 -3.73 10.41 7.06
CA GLU A 303 -4.66 9.42 7.65
C GLU A 303 -6.10 9.95 7.70
N HIS A 304 -6.26 11.20 8.18
CA HIS A 304 -7.56 11.84 8.30
C HIS A 304 -8.23 12.07 6.95
N ILE A 305 -7.52 12.60 5.96
CA ILE A 305 -8.09 12.97 4.66
C ILE A 305 -8.28 11.73 3.77
N ALA A 306 -7.35 10.79 3.81
CA ALA A 306 -7.43 9.57 3.00
C ALA A 306 -8.37 8.51 3.61
N GLY A 307 -8.68 8.60 4.91
CA GLY A 307 -9.41 7.56 5.62
C GLY A 307 -8.61 6.25 5.73
N LEU A 308 -7.28 6.36 5.81
CA LEU A 308 -6.33 5.25 5.87
C LEU A 308 -5.57 5.27 7.20
N GLN A 309 -4.97 4.14 7.57
CA GLN A 309 -4.13 4.05 8.76
C GLN A 309 -2.77 3.45 8.43
N PHE A 310 -1.70 4.21 8.64
CA PHE A 310 -0.36 3.75 8.28
C PHE A 310 0.38 3.20 9.51
N PHE A 311 1.07 2.08 9.32
CA PHE A 311 2.04 1.51 10.28
C PHE A 311 1.47 1.20 11.68
N ASN A 312 0.57 0.21 11.76
CA ASN A 312 0.05 -0.28 13.03
C ASN A 312 1.18 -0.80 13.94
N GLY A 313 1.39 -0.16 15.09
CA GLY A 313 2.29 -0.66 16.15
C GLY A 313 3.68 -0.02 16.24
N ILE A 314 4.05 0.89 15.34
CA ILE A 314 5.28 1.69 15.54
C ILE A 314 4.93 2.88 16.44
N ARG A 315 5.62 3.00 17.59
CA ARG A 315 5.52 4.21 18.42
C ARG A 315 5.96 5.40 17.56
N ARG A 316 5.02 6.31 17.30
CA ARG A 316 5.23 7.62 16.70
C ARG A 316 6.17 8.40 17.63
N SER A 317 7.46 8.16 17.51
CA SER A 317 8.41 8.74 18.44
C SER A 317 8.62 10.19 18.06
N PHE A 318 8.43 11.07 19.05
CA PHE A 318 8.69 12.51 19.00
C PHE A 318 10.11 12.84 18.50
N PHE A 319 11.02 11.87 18.52
CA PHE A 319 12.45 12.00 18.20
C PHE A 319 12.78 11.90 16.70
N PHE A 320 11.85 11.40 15.87
CA PHE A 320 12.07 11.38 14.43
C PHE A 320 11.57 12.68 13.83
N GLY A 321 12.42 13.71 14.04
CA GLY A 321 12.35 15.08 13.58
C GLY A 321 11.26 15.39 12.58
N THR A 322 10.05 15.63 13.07
CA THR A 322 9.19 16.56 12.36
C THR A 322 9.26 17.89 13.07
N ASN A 323 8.99 18.92 12.29
CA ASN A 323 8.36 20.12 12.78
C ASN A 323 6.98 19.75 13.36
N TYR A 324 6.95 18.92 14.42
CA TYR A 324 5.76 18.41 15.09
C TYR A 324 5.15 19.62 15.78
N SER A 325 4.18 20.26 15.14
CA SER A 325 3.18 20.97 15.93
C SER A 325 2.45 19.93 16.78
N THR A 326 2.40 20.15 18.10
CA THR A 326 1.59 19.33 19.01
C THR A 326 0.11 19.34 18.64
N THR A 327 -0.31 20.33 17.84
CA THR A 327 -1.64 20.50 17.28
C THR A 327 -1.63 20.21 15.77
N PRO A 328 -2.38 19.21 15.27
CA PRO A 328 -2.58 19.05 13.83
C PRO A 328 -3.16 20.34 13.26
N GLU A 329 -2.57 20.91 12.20
CA GLU A 329 -3.06 22.14 11.55
C GLU A 329 -4.51 22.00 11.06
N ILE A 330 -4.97 20.77 10.82
CA ILE A 330 -6.38 20.44 10.60
C ILE A 330 -7.26 21.05 11.70
N TYR A 331 -6.94 20.91 12.98
CA TYR A 331 -7.83 21.45 14.02
C TYR A 331 -7.83 22.98 14.09
N ASN A 332 -6.77 23.64 13.60
CA ASN A 332 -6.72 25.11 13.55
C ASN A 332 -7.50 25.69 12.37
N ASN A 333 -7.63 24.94 11.27
CA ASN A 333 -8.37 25.37 10.09
C ASN A 333 -9.87 25.02 10.14
N PHE A 334 -10.26 24.07 11.00
CA PHE A 334 -11.67 23.65 11.19
C PHE A 334 -12.39 24.35 12.37
N GLN A 335 -11.69 25.20 13.14
CA GLN A 335 -12.30 26.17 14.06
C GLN A 335 -12.56 27.49 13.34
#